data_AF-A0A316XDL1-F1
#
_entry.id   AF-A0A316XDL1-F1
#
_cell.length_a   1.000
_cell.length_b   1.000
_cell.length_c   1.000
_cell.angle_alpha   90.00
_cell.angle_beta   90.00
_cell.angle_gamma   90.00
#
_symmetry.space_group_name_H-M   'P 1'
#
loop_
_entity.id
_entity.type
_entity.pdbx_description
1 polymer ?
#
loop_
_entity_poly.entity_id
_entity_poly.type
_entity_poly.pdbx_seq_one_letter_code
_entity_poly.pdbx_strand_id
1 'polypeptide(L)'
;METKKAPRKRSIPAKSKPAAKMSAKKDAAKDLKDLFEDSLKDIYWAEKALVKALPVMIKNATDKKLKTAIEKHLTETKTHVERLEDCFKVIGKKAQGKKCDAMQGLLDEGKNIIKETKPGAVRDAGIIAAAQKVEHYEIATYGTLAAFAKILKKKKCLKNFTDTLSEEKKCDELLTKVADTTLNSKAI
;
A
#
# COMPACT_ATOMS: atom_id res chain seq x y z
N MET A 1 -35.35 -37.36 40.99
CA MET A 1 -35.62 -37.06 39.57
C MET A 1 -34.29 -36.86 38.86
N GLU A 2 -33.72 -37.94 38.32
CA GLU A 2 -32.51 -37.88 37.50
C GLU A 2 -32.91 -37.56 36.05
N THR A 3 -32.45 -36.42 35.52
CA THR A 3 -32.62 -36.09 34.11
C THR A 3 -31.47 -36.71 33.30
N LYS A 4 -31.78 -37.78 32.54
CA LYS A 4 -30.88 -38.37 31.54
C LYS A 4 -30.59 -37.36 30.43
N LYS A 5 -29.33 -36.93 30.29
CA LYS A 5 -28.86 -36.06 29.20
C LYS A 5 -28.46 -36.92 28.00
N ALA A 6 -29.10 -36.72 26.85
CA ALA A 6 -28.80 -37.42 25.60
C ALA A 6 -27.39 -37.08 25.06
N PRO A 7 -26.71 -38.00 24.35
CA PRO A 7 -25.36 -37.77 23.87
C PRO A 7 -25.37 -36.79 22.68
N ARG A 8 -24.57 -35.72 22.77
CA ARG A 8 -24.32 -34.80 21.65
C ARG A 8 -23.62 -35.55 20.53
N LYS A 9 -24.27 -35.67 19.36
CA LYS A 9 -23.62 -36.09 18.10
C LYS A 9 -22.45 -35.14 17.80
N ARG A 10 -21.22 -35.64 17.84
CA ARG A 10 -20.06 -34.93 17.29
C ARG A 10 -20.23 -34.85 15.77
N SER A 11 -20.44 -33.65 15.24
CA SER A 11 -20.35 -33.39 13.80
C SER A 11 -18.90 -33.55 13.37
N ILE A 12 -18.63 -34.52 12.50
CA ILE A 12 -17.33 -34.68 11.84
C ILE A 12 -17.13 -33.44 10.94
N PRO A 13 -15.99 -32.72 10.99
CA PRO A 13 -15.75 -31.59 10.11
C PRO A 13 -15.66 -32.09 8.66
N ALA A 14 -16.38 -31.42 7.76
CA ALA A 14 -16.33 -31.72 6.33
C ALA A 14 -14.89 -31.55 5.83
N LYS A 15 -14.33 -32.58 5.18
CA LYS A 15 -13.02 -32.49 4.51
C LYS A 15 -13.07 -31.37 3.47
N SER A 16 -12.31 -30.30 3.69
CA SER A 16 -12.14 -29.23 2.70
C SER A 16 -11.53 -29.81 1.42
N LYS A 17 -12.17 -29.59 0.27
CA LYS A 17 -11.58 -29.97 -1.02
C LYS A 17 -10.23 -29.26 -1.20
N PRO A 18 -9.20 -29.93 -1.75
CA PRO A 18 -7.94 -29.27 -2.09
C PRO A 18 -8.21 -28.13 -3.07
N ALA A 19 -7.57 -26.98 -2.84
CA ALA A 19 -7.65 -25.86 -3.77
C ALA A 19 -7.11 -26.28 -5.14
N ALA A 20 -7.92 -26.11 -6.19
CA ALA A 20 -7.51 -26.39 -7.56
C ALA A 20 -6.48 -25.35 -8.04
N LYS A 21 -5.52 -25.78 -8.86
CA LYS A 21 -4.54 -24.89 -9.50
C LYS A 21 -5.25 -23.90 -10.42
N MET A 22 -4.98 -22.61 -10.26
CA MET A 22 -5.55 -21.56 -11.12
C MET A 22 -4.93 -21.59 -12.52
N SER A 23 -5.75 -21.43 -13.57
CA SER A 23 -5.29 -21.27 -14.95
C SER A 23 -4.83 -19.83 -15.22
N ALA A 24 -3.77 -19.66 -16.01
CA ALA A 24 -3.31 -18.34 -16.43
C ALA A 24 -4.35 -17.63 -17.34
N LYS A 25 -4.42 -16.30 -17.24
CA LYS A 25 -5.22 -15.47 -18.17
C LYS A 25 -4.54 -15.40 -19.54
N LYS A 26 -5.30 -15.01 -20.58
CA LYS A 26 -4.80 -14.91 -21.97
C LYS A 26 -3.64 -13.91 -22.12
N ASP A 27 -3.64 -12.87 -21.30
CA ASP A 27 -2.68 -11.76 -21.26
C ASP A 27 -1.67 -11.90 -20.10
N ALA A 28 -1.53 -13.10 -19.52
CA ALA A 28 -0.60 -13.32 -18.42
C ALA A 28 0.86 -13.07 -18.82
N ALA A 29 1.63 -12.49 -17.90
CA ALA A 29 3.07 -12.30 -18.03
C ALA A 29 3.76 -13.65 -18.32
N LYS A 30 4.60 -13.68 -19.35
CA LYS A 30 5.28 -14.91 -19.81
C LYS A 30 6.67 -15.04 -19.24
N ASP A 31 7.28 -13.90 -18.89
CA ASP A 31 8.60 -13.83 -18.30
C ASP A 31 8.72 -12.69 -17.28
N LEU A 32 9.94 -12.51 -16.74
CA LEU A 32 10.21 -11.47 -15.75
C LEU A 32 10.11 -10.06 -16.31
N LYS A 33 10.31 -9.84 -17.62
CA LYS A 33 10.20 -8.53 -18.25
C LYS A 33 8.74 -8.12 -18.33
N ASP A 34 7.86 -9.04 -18.72
CA ASP A 34 6.41 -8.83 -18.73
C ASP A 34 5.92 -8.51 -17.31
N LEU A 35 6.33 -9.31 -16.32
CA LEU A 35 5.93 -9.10 -14.93
C LEU A 35 6.48 -7.77 -14.37
N PHE A 36 7.70 -7.39 -14.74
CA PHE A 36 8.29 -6.11 -14.37
C PHE A 36 7.51 -4.94 -14.97
N GLU A 37 7.14 -5.01 -16.25
CA GLU A 37 6.34 -3.98 -16.90
C GLU A 37 4.96 -3.85 -16.26
N ASP A 38 4.27 -4.96 -16.00
CA ASP A 38 2.95 -4.94 -15.36
C ASP A 38 3.03 -4.39 -13.93
N SER A 39 4.02 -4.81 -13.15
CA SER A 39 4.25 -4.28 -11.80
C SER A 39 4.57 -2.78 -11.83
N LEU A 40 5.30 -2.31 -12.85
CA LEU A 40 5.60 -0.89 -13.06
C LEU A 40 4.34 -0.08 -13.38
N LYS A 41 3.42 -0.63 -14.19
CA LYS A 41 2.12 0.00 -14.48
C LYS A 41 1.24 0.08 -13.23
N ASP A 42 1.26 -0.95 -12.40
CA ASP A 42 0.45 -1.02 -11.18
C ASP A 42 0.92 0.02 -10.15
N ILE A 43 2.23 0.09 -9.86
CA ILE A 43 2.78 1.08 -8.91
C ILE A 43 2.66 2.51 -9.46
N TYR A 44 2.82 2.72 -10.77
CA TYR A 44 2.63 4.05 -11.37
C TYR A 44 1.18 4.55 -11.25
N TRP A 45 0.21 3.65 -11.36
CA TRP A 45 -1.17 4.01 -11.07
C TRP A 45 -1.37 4.32 -9.59
N ALA A 46 -0.79 3.51 -8.70
CA ALA A 46 -0.92 3.66 -7.25
C ALA A 46 -0.42 5.03 -6.77
N GLU A 47 0.79 5.41 -7.17
CA GLU A 47 1.41 6.70 -6.87
C GLU A 47 0.56 7.88 -7.36
N LYS A 48 0.03 7.80 -8.58
CA LYS A 48 -0.86 8.84 -9.14
C LYS A 48 -2.20 8.92 -8.42
N ALA A 49 -2.70 7.81 -7.90
CA ALA A 49 -3.89 7.79 -7.06
C ALA A 49 -3.59 8.41 -5.69
N LEU A 50 -2.41 8.12 -5.13
CA LEU A 50 -1.94 8.62 -3.85
C LEU A 50 -1.75 10.15 -3.88
N VAL A 51 -1.15 10.71 -4.94
CA VAL A 51 -1.06 12.17 -5.16
C VAL A 51 -2.42 12.88 -5.05
N LYS A 52 -3.52 12.21 -5.45
CA LYS A 52 -4.88 12.76 -5.34
C LYS A 52 -5.50 12.54 -3.96
N ALA A 53 -5.12 11.48 -3.26
CA ALA A 53 -5.68 11.10 -1.97
C ALA A 53 -5.05 11.86 -0.79
N LEU A 54 -3.73 12.08 -0.81
CA LEU A 54 -3.00 12.75 0.28
C LEU A 54 -3.56 14.14 0.64
N PRO A 55 -3.98 15.01 -0.30
CA PRO A 55 -4.63 16.29 0.05
C PRO A 55 -5.90 16.13 0.90
N VAL A 56 -6.65 15.04 0.70
CA VAL A 56 -7.86 14.75 1.50
C VAL A 56 -7.47 14.37 2.92
N MET A 57 -6.39 13.59 3.10
CA MET A 57 -5.85 13.23 4.42
C MET A 57 -5.35 14.46 5.17
N ILE A 58 -4.55 15.32 4.53
CA ILE A 58 -4.03 16.57 5.10
C ILE A 58 -5.18 17.45 5.61
N LYS A 59 -6.23 17.61 4.80
CA LYS A 59 -7.40 18.43 5.15
C LYS A 59 -8.15 17.90 6.38
N ASN A 60 -8.17 16.59 6.59
CA ASN A 60 -8.95 15.95 7.65
C ASN A 60 -8.14 15.63 8.91
N ALA A 61 -6.80 15.72 8.84
CA ALA A 61 -5.96 15.65 10.01
C ALA A 61 -6.13 16.89 10.91
N THR A 62 -5.88 16.76 12.21
CA THR A 62 -5.90 17.87 13.17
C THR A 62 -4.54 18.14 13.79
N ASP A 63 -3.73 17.09 13.97
CA ASP A 63 -2.36 17.20 14.46
C ASP A 63 -1.43 17.85 13.44
N LYS A 64 -0.63 18.83 13.90
CA LYS A 64 0.26 19.60 13.04
C LYS A 64 1.42 18.75 12.50
N LYS A 65 1.99 17.85 13.31
CA LYS A 65 3.11 17.00 12.88
C LYS A 65 2.63 15.99 11.84
N LEU A 66 1.43 15.43 12.04
CA LEU A 66 0.81 14.54 11.06
C LEU A 66 0.60 15.26 9.72
N LYS A 67 0.04 16.47 9.71
CA LYS A 67 -0.13 17.25 8.48
C LYS A 67 1.20 17.46 7.75
N THR A 68 2.22 17.93 8.47
CA THR A 68 3.54 18.17 7.90
C THR A 68 4.17 16.89 7.34
N ALA A 69 4.01 15.75 8.02
CA ALA A 69 4.48 14.46 7.51
C ALA A 69 3.80 14.08 6.17
N ILE A 70 2.48 14.22 6.08
CA ILE A 70 1.72 13.88 4.87
C ILE A 70 1.98 14.89 3.73
N GLU A 71 2.15 16.18 4.03
CA GLU A 71 2.53 17.20 3.05
C GLU A 71 3.92 16.95 2.45
N LYS A 72 4.87 16.55 3.30
CA LYS A 72 6.19 16.14 2.87
C LYS A 72 6.10 14.91 1.96
N HIS A 73 5.38 13.87 2.39
CA HIS A 73 5.21 12.66 1.61
C HIS A 73 4.56 12.95 0.26
N LEU A 74 3.53 13.81 0.19
CA LEU A 74 2.93 14.24 -1.10
C LEU A 74 3.96 14.86 -2.08
N THR A 75 4.98 15.55 -1.56
CA THR A 75 6.05 16.11 -2.40
C THR A 75 7.00 15.00 -2.89
N GLU A 76 7.30 14.03 -2.03
CA GLU A 76 8.08 12.83 -2.36
C GLU A 76 7.33 11.97 -3.40
N THR A 77 6.05 11.65 -3.19
CA THR A 77 5.16 10.90 -4.11
C THR A 77 5.16 11.49 -5.53
N LYS A 78 5.13 12.83 -5.66
CA LYS A 78 5.23 13.47 -6.99
C LYS A 78 6.56 13.18 -7.68
N THR A 79 7.65 13.19 -6.91
CA THR A 79 8.99 12.82 -7.40
C THR A 79 9.05 11.33 -7.75
N HIS A 80 8.37 10.46 -6.99
CA HIS A 80 8.28 9.03 -7.28
C HIS A 80 7.60 8.77 -8.63
N VAL A 81 6.50 9.47 -8.92
CA VAL A 81 5.84 9.45 -10.24
C VAL A 81 6.83 9.77 -11.37
N GLU A 82 7.64 10.83 -11.23
CA GLU A 82 8.65 11.20 -12.23
C GLU A 82 9.74 10.11 -12.40
N ARG A 83 10.19 9.52 -11.28
CA ARG A 83 11.16 8.42 -11.30
C ARG A 83 10.62 7.18 -12.02
N LEU A 84 9.32 6.90 -11.88
CA LEU A 84 8.64 5.80 -12.58
C LEU A 84 8.53 6.09 -14.08
N GLU A 85 8.22 7.32 -14.48
CA GLU A 85 8.21 7.73 -15.89
C GLU A 85 9.58 7.56 -16.54
N ASP A 86 10.64 7.85 -15.81
CA ASP A 86 12.01 7.56 -16.23
C ASP A 86 12.29 6.06 -16.38
N CYS A 87 11.70 5.21 -15.54
CA CYS A 87 11.79 3.76 -15.68
C CYS A 87 11.05 3.26 -16.92
N PHE A 88 9.90 3.84 -17.26
CA PHE A 88 9.17 3.55 -18.49
C PHE A 88 10.01 3.87 -19.73
N LYS A 89 10.70 5.03 -19.75
CA LYS A 89 11.64 5.39 -20.83
C LYS A 89 12.76 4.35 -20.98
N VAL A 90 13.32 3.86 -19.87
CA VAL A 90 14.41 2.86 -19.85
C VAL A 90 13.99 1.50 -20.43
N ILE A 91 12.70 1.15 -20.33
CA ILE A 91 12.17 -0.08 -20.94
C ILE A 91 11.55 0.15 -22.33
N GLY A 92 11.62 1.37 -22.87
CA GLY A 92 11.10 1.70 -24.19
C GLY A 92 9.57 1.64 -24.26
N LYS A 93 8.88 1.93 -23.16
CA LYS A 93 7.40 1.92 -23.07
C LYS A 93 6.88 3.30 -22.70
N LYS A 94 5.69 3.62 -23.18
CA LYS A 94 4.96 4.82 -22.73
C LYS A 94 4.50 4.60 -21.29
N ALA A 95 4.67 5.62 -20.44
CA ALA A 95 4.14 5.58 -19.08
C ALA A 95 2.62 5.49 -19.12
N GLN A 96 2.10 4.39 -18.57
CA GLN A 96 0.67 4.13 -18.52
C GLN A 96 0.36 3.36 -17.23
N GLY A 97 -0.56 3.90 -16.44
CA GLY A 97 -1.01 3.22 -15.23
C GLY A 97 -2.02 2.13 -15.56
N LYS A 98 -1.94 1.01 -14.84
CA LYS A 98 -3.00 0.00 -14.77
C LYS A 98 -3.58 0.06 -13.37
N LYS A 99 -4.90 0.04 -13.26
CA LYS A 99 -5.57 0.16 -11.96
C LYS A 99 -5.03 -0.90 -11.00
N CYS A 100 -4.48 -0.45 -9.88
CA CYS A 100 -4.04 -1.32 -8.80
C CYS A 100 -5.18 -1.48 -7.79
N ASP A 101 -5.83 -2.64 -7.79
CA ASP A 101 -6.96 -2.91 -6.89
C ASP A 101 -6.52 -2.96 -5.42
N ALA A 102 -5.27 -3.36 -5.13
CA ALA A 102 -4.73 -3.35 -3.77
C ALA A 102 -4.62 -1.92 -3.24
N MET A 103 -3.96 -1.02 -3.98
CA MET A 103 -3.88 0.39 -3.59
C MET A 103 -5.26 1.04 -3.53
N GLN A 104 -6.14 0.76 -4.49
CA GLN A 104 -7.52 1.28 -4.44
C GLN A 104 -8.23 0.90 -3.14
N GLY A 105 -8.10 -0.36 -2.70
CA GLY A 105 -8.66 -0.82 -1.43
C GLY A 105 -8.11 -0.06 -0.22
N LEU A 106 -6.79 0.15 -0.16
CA LEU A 106 -6.14 0.91 0.92
C LEU A 106 -6.59 2.38 0.94
N LEU A 107 -6.71 3.01 -0.23
CA LEU A 107 -7.22 4.38 -0.34
C LEU A 107 -8.68 4.50 0.11
N ASP A 108 -9.50 3.50 -0.19
CA ASP A 108 -10.90 3.48 0.24
C ASP A 108 -11.03 3.21 1.74
N GLU A 109 -10.17 2.36 2.31
CA GLU A 109 -10.06 2.19 3.76
C GLU A 109 -9.75 3.52 4.45
N GLY A 110 -8.74 4.26 3.98
CA GLY A 110 -8.40 5.57 4.54
C GLY A 110 -9.54 6.58 4.47
N LYS A 111 -10.30 6.61 3.35
CA LYS A 111 -11.50 7.46 3.24
C LYS A 111 -12.59 7.04 4.22
N ASN A 112 -12.79 5.74 4.43
CA ASN A 112 -13.81 5.24 5.35
C ASN A 112 -13.45 5.56 6.80
N ILE A 113 -12.18 5.43 7.18
CA ILE A 113 -11.68 5.83 8.50
C ILE A 113 -12.00 7.30 8.80
N ILE A 114 -11.81 8.22 7.83
CA ILE A 114 -12.16 9.63 8.01
C ILE A 114 -13.67 9.82 8.30
N LYS A 115 -14.53 9.03 7.64
CA LYS A 115 -16.00 9.09 7.82
C LYS A 115 -16.47 8.46 9.13
N GLU A 116 -15.78 7.41 9.58
CA GLU A 116 -16.14 6.62 10.76
C GLU A 116 -15.59 7.22 12.07
N THR A 117 -14.66 8.18 11.98
CA THR A 117 -14.04 8.82 13.14
C THR A 117 -14.41 10.30 13.25
N LYS A 118 -14.61 10.78 14.49
CA LYS A 118 -14.78 12.22 14.76
C LYS A 118 -13.47 12.98 14.57
N PRO A 119 -13.48 14.23 14.07
CA PRO A 119 -12.28 15.05 13.99
C PRO A 119 -11.58 15.14 15.35
N GLY A 120 -10.24 15.07 15.37
CA GLY A 120 -9.43 15.05 16.59
C GLY A 120 -8.50 13.84 16.63
N ALA A 121 -7.99 13.53 17.83
CA ALA A 121 -6.96 12.51 18.04
C ALA A 121 -7.33 11.11 17.50
N VAL A 122 -8.59 10.68 17.66
CA VAL A 122 -9.06 9.37 17.16
C VAL A 122 -8.99 9.29 15.63
N ARG A 123 -9.38 10.37 14.92
CA ARG A 123 -9.26 10.42 13.46
C ARG A 123 -7.81 10.46 13.02
N ASP A 124 -6.98 11.24 13.70
CA ASP A 124 -5.56 11.33 13.37
C ASP A 124 -4.85 9.97 13.55
N ALA A 125 -5.18 9.23 14.60
CA ALA A 125 -4.70 7.85 14.80
C ALA A 125 -5.16 6.93 13.66
N GLY A 126 -6.42 7.05 13.23
CA GLY A 126 -6.94 6.34 12.08
C GLY A 126 -6.23 6.70 10.76
N ILE A 127 -5.98 7.98 10.52
CA ILE A 127 -5.25 8.45 9.33
C ILE A 127 -3.83 7.87 9.32
N ILE A 128 -3.14 7.87 10.46
CA ILE A 128 -1.80 7.27 10.58
C ILE A 128 -1.86 5.78 10.27
N ALA A 129 -2.80 5.04 10.86
CA ALA A 129 -2.95 3.61 10.62
C ALA A 129 -3.22 3.30 9.13
N ALA A 130 -4.04 4.10 8.46
CA ALA A 130 -4.30 3.96 7.03
C ALA A 130 -3.05 4.28 6.19
N ALA A 131 -2.35 5.36 6.51
CA ALA A 131 -1.14 5.78 5.82
C ALA A 131 -0.04 4.72 5.93
N GLN A 132 0.21 4.17 7.11
CA GLN A 132 1.22 3.12 7.28
C GLN A 132 0.91 1.86 6.45
N LYS A 133 -0.36 1.48 6.29
CA LYS A 133 -0.72 0.36 5.41
C LYS A 133 -0.37 0.65 3.95
N VAL A 134 -0.53 1.89 3.50
CA VAL A 134 -0.08 2.36 2.18
C VAL A 134 1.43 2.26 2.07
N GLU A 135 2.18 2.80 3.03
CA GLU A 135 3.65 2.75 3.05
C GLU A 135 4.16 1.31 2.99
N HIS A 136 3.59 0.39 3.78
CA HIS A 136 3.98 -1.02 3.78
C HIS A 136 3.72 -1.72 2.43
N TYR A 137 2.64 -1.37 1.74
CA TYR A 137 2.40 -1.85 0.38
C TYR A 137 3.47 -1.33 -0.58
N GLU A 138 3.85 -0.06 -0.48
CA GLU A 138 4.86 0.56 -1.35
C GLU A 138 6.26 0.03 -1.06
N ILE A 139 6.65 -0.13 0.21
CA ILE A 139 7.90 -0.75 0.63
C ILE A 139 8.05 -2.17 0.05
N ALA A 140 6.99 -2.98 0.13
CA ALA A 140 7.00 -4.33 -0.44
C ALA A 140 7.12 -4.30 -1.99
N THR A 141 6.40 -3.38 -2.62
CA THR A 141 6.37 -3.24 -4.09
C THR A 141 7.71 -2.75 -4.64
N TYR A 142 8.27 -1.68 -4.08
CA TYR A 142 9.57 -1.13 -4.49
C TYR A 142 10.73 -2.06 -4.19
N GLY A 143 10.70 -2.80 -3.07
CA GLY A 143 11.67 -3.86 -2.79
C GLY A 143 11.68 -4.93 -3.88
N THR A 144 10.50 -5.36 -4.31
CA THR A 144 10.32 -6.35 -5.38
C THR A 144 10.80 -5.80 -6.74
N LEU A 145 10.39 -4.58 -7.10
CA LEU A 145 10.80 -3.94 -8.36
C LEU A 145 12.30 -3.68 -8.43
N ALA A 146 12.95 -3.31 -7.32
CA ALA A 146 14.40 -3.20 -7.25
C ALA A 146 15.08 -4.55 -7.52
N ALA A 147 14.59 -5.65 -6.92
CA ALA A 147 15.11 -6.99 -7.19
C ALA A 147 14.97 -7.37 -8.67
N PHE A 148 13.82 -7.12 -9.28
CA PHE A 148 13.59 -7.37 -10.69
C PHE A 148 14.51 -6.53 -11.58
N ALA A 149 14.64 -5.23 -11.31
CA ALA A 149 15.51 -4.32 -12.05
C ALA A 149 16.98 -4.77 -12.00
N LYS A 150 17.43 -5.32 -10.85
CA LYS A 150 18.78 -5.87 -10.70
C LYS A 150 19.00 -7.07 -11.63
N ILE A 151 18.08 -8.03 -11.66
CA ILE A 151 18.15 -9.21 -12.55
C ILE A 151 18.10 -8.81 -14.02
N LEU A 152 17.22 -7.88 -14.37
CA LEU A 152 17.06 -7.37 -15.74
C LEU A 152 18.15 -6.37 -16.15
N LYS A 153 19.14 -6.11 -15.29
CA LYS A 153 20.26 -5.17 -15.49
C LYS A 153 19.80 -3.73 -15.83
N LYS A 154 18.64 -3.32 -15.33
CA LYS A 154 18.08 -1.97 -15.50
C LYS A 154 18.61 -1.02 -14.42
N LYS A 155 19.90 -0.66 -14.52
CA LYS A 155 20.63 0.11 -13.50
C LYS A 155 19.94 1.40 -13.07
N LYS A 156 19.41 2.19 -14.03
CA LYS A 156 18.69 3.44 -13.72
C LYS A 156 17.41 3.17 -12.92
N CYS A 157 16.62 2.18 -13.32
CA CYS A 157 15.42 1.79 -12.58
C CYS A 157 15.76 1.28 -11.18
N LEU A 158 16.78 0.43 -11.05
CA LEU A 158 17.25 -0.07 -9.75
C LEU A 158 17.57 1.08 -8.79
N LYS A 159 18.31 2.09 -9.25
CA LYS A 159 18.61 3.28 -8.45
C LYS A 159 17.33 4.00 -8.03
N ASN A 160 16.46 4.32 -8.98
CA ASN A 160 15.20 5.02 -8.73
C ASN A 160 14.30 4.28 -7.72
N PHE A 161 14.17 2.95 -7.83
CA PHE A 161 13.38 2.16 -6.89
C PHE A 161 14.03 2.08 -5.51
N THR A 162 15.36 2.03 -5.43
CA THR A 162 16.06 1.99 -4.12
C THR A 162 15.98 3.33 -3.40
N ASP A 163 16.08 4.44 -4.15
CA ASP A 163 15.91 5.79 -3.59
C ASP A 163 14.48 5.96 -3.05
N THR A 164 13.48 5.57 -3.84
CA THR A 164 12.06 5.64 -3.46
C THR A 164 11.77 4.74 -2.25
N LEU A 165 12.24 3.49 -2.25
CA LEU A 165 12.15 2.58 -1.11
C LEU A 165 12.72 3.16 0.19
N SER A 166 13.81 3.93 0.10
CA SER A 166 14.42 4.59 1.26
C SER A 166 13.55 5.73 1.81
N GLU A 167 12.88 6.44 0.91
CA GLU A 167 11.94 7.51 1.27
C GLU A 167 10.67 6.94 1.92
N GLU A 168 10.07 5.88 1.39
CA GLU A 168 8.87 5.26 2.01
C GLU A 168 9.16 4.71 3.40
N LYS A 169 10.32 4.06 3.58
CA LYS A 169 10.74 3.60 4.92
C LYS A 169 10.88 4.75 5.90
N LYS A 170 11.42 5.90 5.46
CA LYS A 170 11.52 7.10 6.32
C LYS A 170 10.16 7.71 6.59
N CYS A 171 9.23 7.65 5.64
CA CYS A 171 7.86 8.09 5.83
C CYS A 171 7.17 7.24 6.92
N ASP A 172 7.22 5.92 6.80
CA ASP A 172 6.65 5.00 7.79
C ASP A 172 7.28 5.17 9.19
N GLU A 173 8.60 5.33 9.27
CA GLU A 173 9.28 5.64 10.54
C GLU A 173 8.81 6.97 11.14
N LEU A 174 8.56 7.98 10.31
CA LEU A 174 8.03 9.27 10.76
C LEU A 174 6.59 9.13 11.26
N LEU A 175 5.74 8.41 10.54
CA LEU A 175 4.36 8.11 10.93
C LEU A 175 4.32 7.36 12.26
N THR A 176 5.19 6.36 12.45
CA THR A 176 5.35 5.63 13.71
C THR A 176 5.69 6.57 14.86
N LYS A 177 6.66 7.48 14.66
CA LYS A 177 7.02 8.48 15.67
C LYS A 177 5.86 9.43 16.00
N VAL A 178 5.08 9.84 14.99
CA VAL A 178 3.92 10.70 15.21
C VAL A 178 2.84 9.95 16.02
N ALA A 179 2.61 8.66 15.74
CA ALA A 179 1.70 7.81 16.49
C ALA A 179 2.09 7.69 17.98
N ASP A 180 3.38 7.45 18.24
CA ASP A 180 3.95 7.30 19.59
C ASP A 180 3.93 8.63 20.37
N THR A 181 4.03 9.78 19.69
CA THR A 181 4.00 11.08 20.35
C THR A 181 2.59 11.47 20.78
N THR A 182 2.14 11.06 21.97
CA THR A 182 0.91 11.49 22.66
C THR A 182 -0.42 11.28 21.94
N LEU A 183 -0.43 10.90 20.65
CA LEU A 183 -1.62 10.98 19.81
C LEU A 183 -2.57 9.81 20.11
N ASN A 184 -2.02 8.58 20.20
CA ASN A 184 -2.78 7.42 20.66
C ASN A 184 -3.24 7.59 22.13
N SER A 185 -2.42 8.18 23.00
CA SER A 185 -2.82 8.42 24.40
C SER A 185 -3.90 9.48 24.54
N LYS A 186 -4.00 10.44 23.61
CA LYS A 186 -5.08 11.44 23.53
C LYS A 186 -6.37 10.89 22.92
N ALA A 187 -6.34 9.67 22.37
CA ALA A 187 -7.47 9.01 21.73
C ALA A 187 -8.24 8.05 22.66
N ILE A 188 -7.89 8.03 23.95
CA ILE A 188 -8.53 7.26 25.02
C ILE A 188 -9.50 8.15 25.80
#